data_AF-A0A453QUH7-F1
#
_entry.id   AF-A0A453QUH7-F1
#
_cell.length_a   1.000
_cell.length_b   1.000
_cell.length_c   1.000
_cell.angle_alpha   90.00
_cell.angle_beta   90.00
_cell.angle_gamma   90.00
#
_symmetry.space_group_name_H-M   'P 1'
#
loop_
_entity.id
_entity.type
_entity.pdbx_description
1 polymer ?
#
loop_
_entity_poly.entity_id
_entity_poly.type
_entity_poly.pdbx_seq_one_letter_code
_entity_poly.pdbx_strand_id
1 'polypeptide(L)'
;LMVNLPNAPNRERILKLILSKEALAEDVSLESVASMTDGYSGSDLKNLCVTAAGRPIHDLLEREQKEKSLAIIEGRPEPALLTADDIRPLRMDDFKSAHDQVCASVPLDSENMRELIQWHDQYGDGGSRRKSKEQASSYYM
;
A
#
# COMPACT_ATOMS: atom_id res chain seq x y z
N LEU A 1 -22.43 7.67 5.65
CA LEU A 1 -21.46 6.90 6.47
C LEU A 1 -20.06 7.34 6.05
N MET A 2 -19.23 7.83 6.98
CA MET A 2 -17.83 8.16 6.68
C MET A 2 -16.97 6.92 6.91
N VAL A 3 -16.00 6.69 6.05
CA VAL A 3 -15.01 5.61 6.19
C VAL A 3 -13.65 6.25 6.37
N ASN A 4 -13.02 5.98 7.52
CA ASN A 4 -11.70 6.50 7.85
C ASN A 4 -10.59 5.76 7.08
N LEU A 5 -9.42 6.38 7.01
CA LEU A 5 -8.20 5.70 6.59
C LEU A 5 -7.95 4.46 7.46
N PRO A 6 -7.39 3.37 6.89
CA PRO A 6 -7.12 2.16 7.64
C PRO A 6 -6.05 2.40 8.72
N ASN A 7 -6.33 1.95 9.94
CA ASN A 7 -5.33 1.82 10.99
C ASN A 7 -4.32 0.69 10.68
N ALA A 8 -3.22 0.62 11.43
CA ALA A 8 -2.16 -0.36 11.18
C ALA A 8 -2.66 -1.82 11.05
N PRO A 9 -3.51 -2.37 11.95
CA PRO A 9 -4.04 -3.73 11.77
C PRO A 9 -4.87 -3.92 10.50
N ASN A 10 -5.63 -2.89 10.08
CA ASN A 10 -6.40 -2.95 8.84
C ASN A 10 -5.48 -2.84 7.61
N ARG A 11 -4.41 -2.02 7.66
CA ARG A 11 -3.40 -1.97 6.60
C ARG A 11 -2.72 -3.32 6.42
N GLU A 12 -2.35 -4.00 7.51
CA GLU A 12 -1.79 -5.35 7.46
C GLU A 12 -2.75 -6.35 6.78
N ARG A 13 -4.04 -6.31 7.11
CA ARG A 13 -5.07 -7.15 6.45
C ARG A 13 -5.20 -6.85 4.96
N ILE A 14 -5.17 -5.57 4.59
CA ILE A 14 -5.21 -5.14 3.18
C ILE A 14 -3.97 -5.66 2.45
N LEU A 15 -2.79 -5.51 3.03
CA LEU A 15 -1.53 -6.03 2.47
C LEU A 15 -1.58 -7.55 2.29
N LYS A 16 -2.06 -8.29 3.29
CA LYS A 16 -2.29 -9.76 3.19
C LYS A 16 -3.20 -10.12 2.02
N LEU A 17 -4.26 -9.35 1.80
CA LEU A 17 -5.19 -9.60 0.69
C LEU A 17 -4.52 -9.31 -0.67
N ILE A 18 -3.86 -8.17 -0.80
CA ILE A 18 -3.19 -7.75 -2.04
C ILE A 18 -2.09 -8.76 -2.42
N LEU A 19 -1.28 -9.18 -1.45
CA LEU A 19 -0.13 -10.06 -1.65
C LEU A 19 -0.48 -11.57 -1.56
N SER A 20 -1.76 -11.93 -1.46
CA SER A 20 -2.21 -13.31 -1.21
C SER A 20 -1.76 -14.34 -2.26
N LYS A 21 -1.38 -13.87 -3.47
CA LYS A 21 -0.91 -14.71 -4.58
C LYS A 21 0.56 -14.48 -4.94
N GLU A 22 1.25 -13.60 -4.21
CA GLU A 22 2.63 -13.25 -4.46
C GLU A 22 3.58 -14.16 -3.69
N ALA A 23 4.76 -14.43 -4.25
CA ALA A 23 5.83 -15.11 -3.55
C ALA A 23 6.56 -14.11 -2.64
N LEU A 24 6.49 -14.33 -1.32
CA LEU A 24 7.19 -13.52 -0.32
C LEU A 24 8.39 -14.28 0.23
N ALA A 25 9.51 -13.59 0.40
CA ALA A 25 10.67 -14.11 1.12
C ALA A 25 10.42 -14.13 2.64
N GLU A 26 11.20 -14.94 3.35
CA GLU A 26 11.06 -15.15 4.81
C GLU A 26 11.29 -13.88 5.64
N ASP A 27 11.99 -12.88 5.09
CA ASP A 27 12.28 -11.61 5.74
C ASP A 27 11.12 -10.60 5.69
N VAL A 28 10.05 -10.90 4.95
CA VAL A 28 8.91 -9.99 4.77
C VAL A 28 8.00 -10.01 6.00
N SER A 29 7.96 -8.89 6.72
CA SER A 29 7.00 -8.65 7.80
C SER A 29 5.91 -7.66 7.35
N LEU A 30 4.70 -8.16 7.10
CA LEU A 30 3.56 -7.31 6.72
C LEU A 30 3.12 -6.36 7.84
N GLU A 31 3.37 -6.73 9.09
CA GLU A 31 3.19 -5.84 10.24
C GLU A 31 4.15 -4.64 10.16
N SER A 32 5.43 -4.89 9.83
CA SER A 32 6.41 -3.82 9.62
C SER A 32 6.03 -2.92 8.45
N VAL A 33 5.55 -3.50 7.34
CA VAL A 33 5.07 -2.72 6.18
C VAL A 33 3.86 -1.87 6.56
N ALA A 34 2.91 -2.43 7.33
CA ALA A 34 1.76 -1.68 7.82
C ALA A 34 2.15 -0.55 8.78
N SER A 35 3.19 -0.74 9.58
CA SER A 35 3.70 0.27 10.51
C SER A 35 4.36 1.45 9.79
N MET A 36 5.12 1.22 8.72
CA MET A 36 5.79 2.31 7.99
C MET A 36 4.86 3.09 7.06
N THR A 37 3.69 2.53 6.72
CA THR A 37 2.72 3.10 5.76
C THR A 37 1.60 3.87 6.45
N ASP A 38 1.92 4.66 7.47
CA ASP A 38 0.89 5.43 8.17
C ASP A 38 0.25 6.50 7.28
N GLY A 39 -1.06 6.67 7.41
CA GLY A 39 -1.86 7.54 6.54
C GLY A 39 -2.12 6.99 5.13
N TYR A 40 -1.62 5.80 4.78
CA TYR A 40 -1.90 5.23 3.46
C TYR A 40 -3.36 4.79 3.33
N SER A 41 -3.98 5.14 2.21
CA SER A 41 -5.25 4.57 1.76
C SER A 41 -5.06 3.17 1.17
N GLY A 42 -6.16 2.46 0.89
CA GLY A 42 -6.10 1.15 0.22
C GLY A 42 -5.45 1.21 -1.17
N SER A 43 -5.65 2.31 -1.92
CA SER A 43 -4.99 2.53 -3.21
C SER A 43 -3.49 2.80 -3.05
N ASP A 44 -3.08 3.53 -2.02
CA ASP A 44 -1.66 3.78 -1.76
C ASP A 44 -0.94 2.48 -1.41
N LEU A 45 -1.55 1.62 -0.58
CA LEU A 45 -1.02 0.28 -0.26
C LEU A 45 -0.92 -0.61 -1.51
N LYS A 46 -1.90 -0.54 -2.40
CA LYS A 46 -1.84 -1.27 -3.68
C LYS A 46 -0.70 -0.74 -4.55
N ASN A 47 -0.55 0.57 -4.65
CA ASN A 47 0.53 1.18 -5.43
C ASN A 47 1.91 0.78 -4.88
N LEU A 48 2.08 0.82 -3.56
CA LEU A 48 3.29 0.34 -2.87
C LEU A 48 3.63 -1.11 -3.27
N CYS A 49 2.64 -2.01 -3.24
CA CYS A 49 2.86 -3.41 -3.60
C CYS A 49 3.24 -3.58 -5.08
N VAL A 50 2.60 -2.83 -5.99
CA VAL A 50 2.93 -2.85 -7.42
C VAL A 50 4.34 -2.33 -7.67
N THR A 51 4.72 -1.22 -7.03
CA THR A 51 6.06 -0.66 -7.11
C THR A 51 7.12 -1.64 -6.57
N ALA A 52 6.85 -2.31 -5.44
CA ALA A 52 7.73 -3.34 -4.90
C ALA A 52 7.88 -4.53 -5.85
N ALA A 53 6.78 -5.02 -6.42
CA ALA A 53 6.76 -6.14 -7.38
C ALA A 53 7.52 -5.85 -8.68
N GLY A 54 7.64 -4.57 -9.06
CA GLY A 54 8.43 -4.16 -10.22
C GLY A 54 9.93 -4.41 -10.06
N ARG A 55 10.45 -4.42 -8.82
CA ARG A 55 11.90 -4.53 -8.57
C ARG A 55 12.47 -5.92 -8.94
N PRO A 56 11.89 -7.05 -8.49
CA PRO A 56 12.30 -8.38 -8.98
C PRO A 56 12.29 -8.52 -10.50
N ILE A 57 11.31 -7.92 -11.17
CA ILE A 57 11.18 -7.96 -12.65
C ILE A 57 12.34 -7.20 -13.29
N HIS A 58 12.65 -6.00 -12.78
CA HIS A 58 13.78 -5.21 -13.26
C HIS A 58 15.10 -5.95 -13.07
N ASP A 59 15.33 -6.53 -11.89
CA ASP A 59 16.55 -7.30 -11.59
C ASP A 59 16.71 -8.49 -12.56
N LEU A 60 15.62 -9.16 -12.93
CA LEU A 60 15.61 -10.26 -13.89
C LEU A 60 16.02 -9.78 -15.30
N LEU A 61 15.45 -8.68 -15.77
CA LEU A 61 15.74 -8.11 -17.09
C LEU A 61 17.17 -7.59 -17.19
N GLU A 62 17.71 -7.00 -16.13
CA GLU A 62 19.12 -6.59 -16.06
C GLU A 62 20.06 -7.80 -16.13
N ARG A 63 19.72 -8.86 -15.40
CA ARG A 63 20.47 -10.11 -15.42
C ARG A 63 20.48 -10.72 -16.83
N GLU A 64 19.32 -10.80 -17.48
CA GLU A 64 19.18 -11.33 -18.84
C GLU A 64 20.07 -10.58 -19.84
N GLN A 65 20.02 -9.25 -19.81
CA GLN A 65 20.84 -8.40 -20.69
C GLN A 65 22.33 -8.58 -20.44
N LYS A 66 22.73 -8.72 -19.17
CA LYS A 66 24.14 -8.94 -18.80
C LYS A 66 24.63 -10.30 -19.29
N GLU A 67 23.85 -11.36 -19.07
CA GLU A 67 24.20 -12.72 -19.51
C GLU A 67 24.31 -12.81 -21.03
N LYS A 68 23.37 -12.20 -21.77
CA LYS A 68 23.44 -12.08 -23.24
C LYS A 68 24.69 -11.35 -23.71
N SER A 69 25.00 -10.22 -23.08
CA SER A 69 26.19 -9.43 -23.41
C SER A 69 27.48 -10.22 -23.18
N LEU A 70 27.56 -10.98 -22.09
CA LEU A 70 28.71 -11.85 -21.79
C LEU A 70 28.82 -13.02 -22.77
N ALA A 71 27.71 -13.63 -23.16
CA ALA A 71 27.71 -14.71 -24.15
C ALA A 71 28.29 -14.25 -25.50
N ILE A 72 27.93 -13.03 -25.94
CA ILE A 72 28.48 -12.42 -27.16
C ILE A 72 29.99 -12.22 -27.05
N ILE A 73 30.47 -11.65 -25.93
CA ILE A 73 31.89 -11.36 -25.71
C ILE A 73 32.72 -12.65 -25.68
N GLU A 74 32.19 -13.70 -25.07
CA GLU A 74 32.90 -14.97 -24.90
C GLU A 74 32.69 -15.96 -26.04
N GLY A 75 31.92 -15.59 -27.08
CA GLY A 75 31.59 -16.47 -28.20
C GLY A 75 30.79 -17.72 -27.79
N ARG A 76 30.05 -17.64 -26.68
CA ARG A 76 29.18 -18.71 -26.18
C ARG A 76 27.81 -18.64 -26.86
N PRO A 77 27.07 -19.76 -26.93
CA PRO A 77 25.68 -19.74 -27.42
C PRO A 77 24.80 -18.84 -26.55
N GLU A 78 23.72 -18.32 -27.14
CA GLU A 78 22.78 -17.45 -26.44
C GLU A 78 22.17 -18.16 -25.21
N PRO A 79 22.07 -17.49 -24.05
CA PRO A 79 21.42 -18.05 -22.86
C PRO A 79 19.96 -18.43 -23.13
N ALA A 80 19.44 -19.37 -22.35
CA ALA A 80 18.03 -19.72 -22.38
C ALA A 80 17.15 -18.51 -22.00
N LEU A 81 15.93 -18.48 -22.56
CA LEU A 81 14.96 -17.45 -22.22
C LEU A 81 14.50 -17.60 -20.77
N LEU A 82 14.51 -16.48 -20.03
CA LEU A 82 13.98 -16.42 -18.68
C LEU A 82 12.44 -16.38 -18.71
N THR A 83 11.84 -16.89 -17.66
CA THR A 83 10.40 -17.06 -17.51
C THR A 83 9.91 -16.42 -16.21
N ALA A 84 8.60 -16.47 -15.97
CA ALA A 84 8.01 -15.99 -14.72
C ALA A 84 8.55 -16.74 -13.49
N ASP A 85 8.97 -18.00 -13.64
CA ASP A 85 9.51 -18.82 -12.54
C ASP A 85 10.91 -18.36 -12.09
N ASP A 86 11.61 -17.57 -12.92
CA ASP A 86 12.92 -17.00 -12.61
C ASP A 86 12.83 -15.70 -11.81
N ILE A 87 11.62 -15.16 -11.63
CA ILE A 87 11.38 -13.96 -10.82
C ILE A 87 11.59 -14.33 -9.35
N ARG A 88 12.54 -13.65 -8.70
CA ARG A 88 12.78 -13.86 -7.26
C ARG A 88 11.57 -13.43 -6.42
N PRO A 89 11.34 -14.06 -5.25
CA PRO A 89 10.34 -13.59 -4.29
C PRO A 89 10.57 -12.13 -3.87
N LEU A 90 9.47 -11.46 -3.47
CA LEU A 90 9.50 -10.13 -2.87
C LEU A 90 10.22 -10.17 -1.52
N ARG A 91 11.16 -9.26 -1.33
CA ARG A 91 11.93 -9.11 -0.09
C ARG A 91 11.52 -7.85 0.66
N MET A 92 11.88 -7.75 1.93
CA MET A 92 11.55 -6.58 2.72
C MET A 92 12.16 -5.29 2.13
N ASP A 93 13.33 -5.39 1.50
CA ASP A 93 14.00 -4.26 0.87
C ASP A 93 13.28 -3.72 -0.38
N ASP A 94 12.49 -4.54 -1.08
CA ASP A 94 11.65 -4.08 -2.18
C ASP A 94 10.55 -3.15 -1.67
N PHE A 95 9.94 -3.49 -0.53
CA PHE A 95 8.92 -2.64 0.12
C PHE A 95 9.51 -1.34 0.66
N LYS A 96 10.71 -1.38 1.24
CA LYS A 96 11.40 -0.15 1.68
C LYS A 96 11.70 0.77 0.48
N SER A 97 12.27 0.20 -0.59
CA SER A 97 12.57 0.94 -1.81
C SER A 97 11.31 1.50 -2.48
N ALA A 98 10.19 0.77 -2.41
CA ALA A 98 8.90 1.23 -2.93
C ALA A 98 8.30 2.34 -2.06
N HIS A 99 8.44 2.26 -0.74
CA HIS A 99 7.97 3.28 0.19
C HIS A 99 8.65 4.64 -0.04
N ASP A 100 9.92 4.64 -0.44
CA ASP A 100 10.63 5.88 -0.78
C ASP A 100 10.09 6.55 -2.07
N GLN A 101 9.36 5.80 -2.90
CA GLN A 101 8.80 6.27 -4.18
C GLN A 101 7.30 6.57 -4.12
N VAL A 102 6.58 6.02 -3.12
CA VAL A 102 5.14 6.16 -2.96
C VAL A 102 4.86 7.02 -1.74
N CYS A 103 3.99 8.02 -1.87
CA CYS A 103 3.53 8.82 -0.74
C CYS A 103 2.05 8.59 -0.45
N ALA A 104 1.62 8.90 0.77
CA ALA A 104 0.20 8.90 1.12
C ALA A 104 -0.54 9.95 0.28
N SER A 105 -1.60 9.54 -0.41
CA SER A 105 -2.38 10.45 -1.27
C SER A 105 -3.35 11.33 -0.49
N VAL A 106 -3.66 10.98 0.76
CA VAL A 106 -4.59 11.71 1.63
C VAL A 106 -3.85 12.14 2.91
N PRO A 107 -3.27 13.35 2.95
CA PRO A 107 -2.67 13.88 4.17
C PRO A 107 -3.73 14.02 5.26
N LEU A 108 -3.47 13.44 6.43
CA LEU A 108 -4.36 13.49 7.60
C LEU A 108 -4.73 14.94 8.01
N ASP A 109 -3.80 15.87 7.82
CA ASP A 109 -3.97 17.29 8.15
C ASP A 109 -4.48 18.16 7.00
N SER A 110 -4.87 17.57 5.87
CA SER A 110 -5.41 18.34 4.75
C SER A 110 -6.73 19.03 5.13
N GLU A 111 -6.95 20.24 4.61
CA GLU A 111 -8.21 20.98 4.81
C GLU A 111 -9.41 20.14 4.37
N ASN A 112 -9.28 19.43 3.26
CA ASN A 112 -10.30 18.48 2.76
C ASN A 112 -10.69 17.42 3.80
N MET A 113 -9.72 16.83 4.50
CA MET A 113 -10.00 15.80 5.52
C MET A 113 -10.70 16.42 6.74
N ARG A 114 -10.32 17.63 7.12
CA ARG A 114 -10.94 18.38 8.24
C ARG A 114 -12.39 18.74 7.94
N GLU A 115 -12.68 19.20 6.73
CA GLU A 115 -14.05 19.49 6.28
C GLU A 115 -14.93 18.24 6.28
N LEU A 116 -14.39 17.11 5.81
CA LEU A 116 -15.11 15.82 5.82
C LEU A 116 -15.43 15.35 7.24
N ILE A 117 -14.46 15.46 8.17
CA ILE A 117 -14.68 15.14 9.59
C ILE A 117 -15.75 16.06 10.18
N GLN A 118 -15.65 17.38 9.95
CA GLN A 118 -16.63 18.34 10.44
C GLN A 118 -18.04 18.05 9.91
N TRP A 119 -18.15 17.70 8.62
CA TRP A 119 -19.42 17.32 8.02
C TRP A 119 -19.98 16.04 8.63
N HIS A 120 -19.13 15.04 8.88
CA HIS A 120 -19.52 13.80 9.55
C HIS A 120 -20.01 14.04 10.98
N ASP A 121 -19.35 14.92 11.73
CA ASP A 121 -19.77 15.25 13.09
C ASP A 121 -21.13 15.98 13.11
N GLN A 122 -21.39 16.83 12.12
CA GLN A 122 -22.64 17.59 12.03
C GLN A 122 -23.83 16.74 11.52
N TYR A 123 -23.61 15.90 10.52
CA TYR A 123 -24.69 15.26 9.74
C TYR A 123 -24.55 13.74 9.61
N GLY A 124 -23.46 13.16 10.10
CA GLY A 124 -23.18 11.74 10.04
C GLY A 124 -23.96 10.92 11.07
N ASP A 125 -23.42 9.75 11.40
CA ASP A 125 -24.15 8.72 12.13
C ASP A 125 -24.27 9.08 13.63
N GLY A 126 -25.28 9.91 13.95
CA GLY A 126 -25.57 10.41 15.31
C GLY A 126 -25.83 11.91 15.43
N GLY A 127 -25.52 12.72 14.40
CA GLY A 127 -25.61 14.19 14.45
C GLY A 127 -27.05 14.71 14.65
N SER A 128 -28.00 14.17 13.90
CA SER A 128 -29.42 14.57 13.98
C SER A 128 -30.13 14.06 15.25
N ARG A 129 -29.61 13.00 15.89
CA ARG A 129 -30.19 12.41 17.11
C ARG A 129 -29.76 13.11 18.40
N ARG A 130 -28.64 13.83 18.40
CA ARG A 130 -28.17 14.60 19.57
C ARG A 130 -28.86 15.96 19.66
N LYS A 131 -28.98 16.67 18.53
CA LYS A 131 -29.66 17.99 18.49
C LYS A 131 -31.12 17.92 18.97
N SER A 132 -31.85 16.85 18.67
CA SER A 132 -33.25 16.70 19.12
C SER A 132 -33.39 16.45 20.63
N LYS A 133 -32.41 15.85 21.30
CA LYS A 133 -32.43 15.66 22.78
C LYS A 133 -32.14 16.96 23.54
N GLU A 134 -31.20 17.78 23.05
CA GLU A 134 -30.89 19.07 23.67
C GLU A 134 -31.98 20.12 23.43
N GLN A 135 -32.59 20.14 22.24
CA GLN A 135 -33.73 21.02 21.95
C GLN A 135 -35.00 20.61 22.71
N ALA A 136 -35.24 19.31 22.92
CA ALA A 136 -36.36 18.84 23.72
C ALA A 136 -36.18 19.13 25.23
N SER A 137 -34.95 19.10 25.76
CA SER A 137 -34.72 19.40 27.18
C SER A 137 -34.79 20.89 27.53
N SER A 138 -34.53 21.77 26.57
CA SER A 138 -34.68 23.23 26.70
C SER A 138 -36.15 23.68 26.63
N TYR A 139 -37.02 22.91 25.98
CA TYR A 139 -38.46 23.21 25.87
C TYR A 139 -39.27 22.84 27.14
N TYR A 140 -38.67 22.11 28.08
CA TYR A 140 -39.30 21.64 29.32
C TYR A 140 -38.65 22.19 30.61
N MET A 141 -37.80 23.23 30.49
CA MET A 141 -37.34 24.07 31.61
C MET A 141 -37.78 25.51 31.37
#